data_AF-A0A1W7D6G8-F1
#
_entry.id   AF-A0A1W7D6G8-F1
#
_cell.length_a   1.000
_cell.length_b   1.000
_cell.length_c   1.000
_cell.angle_alpha   90.00
_cell.angle_beta   90.00
_cell.angle_gamma   90.00
#
_symmetry.space_group_name_H-M   'P 1'
#
loop_
_entity.id
_entity.type
_entity.pdbx_description
1 polymer ?
#
loop_
_entity_poly.entity_id
_entity_poly.type
_entity_poly.pdbx_seq_one_letter_code
_entity_poly.pdbx_strand_id
1 'polypeptide(L)' 'MTEPTGTYSTTMPRGGPAGPSAHVAAVARQIERDRLDELIQVAEAEHGPIAEEEVQALRDRLGRARGDAEERTGI' A
#
# COMPACT_ATOMS: atom_id res chain seq x y z
N MET A 1 37.89 39.06 -0.44
CA MET A 1 37.35 37.97 -1.28
C MET A 1 37.76 36.67 -0.61
N THR A 2 36.86 36.09 0.19
CA THR A 2 37.03 34.78 0.83
C THR A 2 35.68 34.11 0.74
N GLU A 3 35.61 33.07 -0.08
CA GLU A 3 34.41 32.35 -0.45
C GLU A 3 33.88 31.50 0.72
N PRO A 4 32.55 31.34 0.85
CA PRO A 4 31.96 30.39 1.78
C PRO A 4 31.98 28.97 1.17
N THR A 5 32.70 28.05 1.80
CA THR A 5 32.57 26.61 1.51
C THR A 5 31.27 26.07 2.11
N GLY A 6 30.16 26.35 1.43
CA GLY A 6 28.90 25.62 1.58
C GLY A 6 28.90 24.44 0.64
N THR A 7 29.68 23.39 0.92
CA THR A 7 29.62 22.14 0.15
C THR A 7 28.28 21.47 0.43
N TYR A 8 27.39 21.63 -0.54
CA TYR A 8 26.10 20.97 -0.66
C TYR A 8 26.20 19.50 -0.23
N SER A 9 25.35 19.15 0.74
CA SER A 9 25.05 17.79 1.16
C SER A 9 24.69 16.98 -0.10
N THR A 10 25.67 16.21 -0.57
CA THR A 10 25.49 15.29 -1.68
C THR A 10 24.40 14.30 -1.27
N THR A 11 23.25 14.40 -1.93
CA THR A 11 22.19 13.40 -1.80
C THR A 11 22.76 12.10 -2.33
N MET A 12 23.20 11.23 -1.42
CA MET A 12 23.62 9.88 -1.73
C MET A 12 22.47 9.19 -2.49
N PRO A 13 22.70 8.69 -3.72
CA PRO A 13 21.69 7.88 -4.38
C PRO A 13 21.47 6.63 -3.52
N ARG A 14 20.24 6.39 -3.06
CA ARG A 14 19.83 5.14 -2.37
C ARG A 14 19.75 3.95 -3.34
N GLY A 15 20.71 3.81 -4.25
CA GLY A 15 20.85 2.70 -5.17
C GLY A 15 22.18 2.01 -4.94
N GLY A 16 22.19 0.98 -4.09
CA GLY A 16 23.32 0.05 -4.04
C GLY A 16 23.50 -0.67 -5.39
N PRO A 17 24.69 -1.23 -5.70
CA PRO A 17 25.02 -1.84 -6.98
C PRO A 17 24.38 -3.24 -7.04
N ALA A 18 23.06 -3.28 -7.03
CA ALA A 18 22.32 -4.51 -7.21
C ALA A 18 22.32 -4.77 -8.72
N GLY A 19 23.00 -5.84 -9.15
CA GLY A 19 23.26 -6.15 -10.56
C GLY A 19 22.01 -6.29 -11.44
N PRO A 20 22.14 -6.69 -12.71
CA PRO A 20 21.03 -6.73 -13.67
C PRO A 20 19.81 -7.52 -13.15
N SER A 21 20.01 -8.54 -12.31
CA SER A 21 18.94 -9.30 -11.65
C SER A 21 18.08 -8.46 -10.70
N ALA A 22 18.67 -7.49 -10.00
CA ALA A 22 17.93 -6.61 -9.10
C ALA A 22 17.15 -5.52 -9.85
N HIS A 23 17.68 -5.05 -10.99
CA HIS A 23 16.94 -4.17 -11.87
C HIS A 23 15.70 -4.88 -12.44
N VAL A 24 15.83 -6.12 -12.91
CA VAL A 24 14.69 -6.94 -13.37
C VAL A 24 13.66 -7.12 -12.25
N ALA A 25 14.10 -7.40 -11.02
CA ALA A 25 13.20 -7.52 -9.87
C ALA A 25 12.49 -6.19 -9.54
N ALA A 26 13.17 -5.05 -9.68
CA ALA A 26 12.57 -3.73 -9.48
C ALA A 26 11.53 -3.43 -10.56
N VAL A 27 11.82 -3.74 -11.83
CA VAL A 27 10.89 -3.57 -12.95
C VAL A 27 9.66 -4.47 -12.78
N ALA A 28 9.84 -5.73 -12.38
CA ALA A 28 8.71 -6.63 -12.12
C ALA A 28 7.79 -6.09 -11.01
N ARG A 29 8.35 -5.52 -9.94
CA ARG A 29 7.57 -4.87 -8.89
C ARG A 29 6.85 -3.62 -9.39
N GLN A 30 7.44 -2.89 -10.33
CA GLN A 30 6.80 -1.70 -10.90
C GLN A 30 5.60 -2.09 -11.77
N ILE A 31 5.76 -3.07 -12.66
CA ILE A 31 4.65 -3.60 -13.48
C ILE A 31 3.51 -4.09 -12.58
N GLU A 32 3.83 -4.76 -11.48
CA GLU A 32 2.81 -5.22 -10.55
C GLU A 32 2.08 -4.06 -9.86
N ARG A 33 2.79 -3.00 -9.48
CA ARG A 33 2.17 -1.78 -8.94
C ARG A 33 1.24 -1.12 -9.95
N ASP A 34 1.69 -0.97 -11.19
CA ASP A 34 0.89 -0.35 -12.25
C ASP A 34 -0.41 -1.13 -12.47
N ARG A 35 -0.35 -2.48 -12.46
CA ARG A 35 -1.55 -3.34 -12.53
C ARG A 35 -2.46 -3.20 -11.32
N LEU A 36 -1.90 -3.11 -10.11
CA LEU A 36 -2.70 -2.90 -8.90
C LEU A 36 -3.39 -1.54 -8.93
N ASP A 37 -2.71 -0.49 -9.40
CA ASP A 37 -3.27 0.84 -9.53
C ASP A 37 -4.41 0.88 -10.56
N GLU A 38 -4.31 0.13 -11.66
CA GLU A 38 -5.41 -0.05 -12.62
C GLU A 38 -6.65 -0.70 -11.97
N LEU A 39 -6.46 -1.75 -11.18
CA LEU A 39 -7.56 -2.43 -10.48
C LEU A 39 -8.21 -1.54 -9.43
N ILE A 40 -7.41 -0.76 -8.68
CA ILE A 40 -7.91 0.20 -7.70
C ILE A 40 -8.75 1.27 -8.39
N GLN A 41 -8.27 1.84 -9.50
CA GLN A 41 -9.02 2.85 -10.25
C GLN A 41 -10.37 2.34 -10.74
N VAL A 42 -10.44 1.11 -11.25
CA VAL A 42 -11.71 0.50 -11.67
C VAL A 42 -12.65 0.32 -10.48
N ALA A 43 -12.14 -0.20 -9.36
CA ALA A 43 -12.93 -0.41 -8.15
C ALA A 43 -13.45 0.90 -7.54
N GLU A 44 -12.62 1.94 -7.49
CA GLU A 44 -13.02 3.27 -6.99
C GLU A 44 -14.03 3.96 -7.92
N ALA A 45 -13.91 3.77 -9.23
CA ALA A 45 -14.89 4.30 -10.17
C ALA A 45 -16.27 3.60 -10.03
N GLU A 46 -16.28 2.31 -9.72
CA GLU A 46 -17.51 1.54 -9.55
C GLU A 46 -18.18 1.78 -8.19
N HIS A 47 -17.39 1.82 -7.12
CA HIS A 47 -17.90 1.79 -5.74
C HIS A 47 -17.72 3.10 -4.98
N GLY A 48 -16.86 4.00 -5.45
CA GLY A 48 -16.41 5.16 -4.71
C GLY A 48 -15.31 4.84 -3.70
N PRO A 49 -14.75 5.87 -3.03
CA PRO A 49 -13.75 5.66 -1.98
C PRO A 49 -14.38 4.97 -0.78
N ILE A 50 -13.65 4.04 -0.17
CA ILE A 50 -14.07 3.35 1.07
C ILE A 50 -13.55 4.14 2.27
N ALA A 51 -14.45 4.57 3.16
CA ALA A 51 -14.09 5.24 4.40
C ALA A 51 -13.79 4.23 5.54
N GLU A 52 -12.92 4.61 6.49
CA GLU A 52 -12.59 3.74 7.63
C GLU A 52 -13.82 3.44 8.49
N GLU A 53 -14.75 4.39 8.58
CA GLU A 53 -16.02 4.22 9.29
C GLU A 53 -16.89 3.11 8.66
N GLU A 54 -16.89 3.00 7.33
CA GLU A 54 -17.61 1.95 6.61
C GLU A 54 -16.97 0.58 6.84
N VAL A 55 -15.63 0.52 6.83
CA VAL A 55 -14.88 -0.69 7.15
C VAL A 55 -15.17 -1.13 8.58
N GLN A 56 -15.17 -0.20 9.54
CA GLN A 56 -15.42 -0.53 10.94
C GLN A 56 -16.87 -0.99 11.15
N ALA A 57 -17.85 -0.33 10.53
CA ALA A 57 -19.25 -0.76 10.58
C ALA A 57 -19.45 -2.20 10.04
N LEU A 58 -18.74 -2.55 8.97
CA LEU A 58 -18.78 -3.91 8.41
C LEU A 58 -18.12 -4.94 9.35
N ARG A 59 -16.97 -4.60 9.93
CA ARG A 59 -16.29 -5.43 10.95
C ARG A 59 -17.20 -5.69 12.15
N ASP A 60 -17.88 -4.67 12.66
CA ASP A 60 -18.80 -4.79 13.80
C ASP A 60 -20.01 -5.66 13.46
N ARG A 61 -20.55 -5.52 12.24
CA ARG A 61 -21.64 -6.38 11.75
C ARG A 61 -21.19 -7.84 11.65
N LEU A 62 -20.00 -8.11 11.14
CA LEU A 62 -19.45 -9.47 11.05
C LEU A 62 -19.19 -10.06 12.43
N GLY A 63 -18.65 -9.26 13.36
CA GLY A 63 -18.43 -9.67 14.75
C GLY A 63 -19.74 -10.08 15.43
N ARG A 64 -20.79 -9.28 15.30
CA ARG A 64 -22.13 -9.62 15.80
C ARG A 64 -22.68 -10.90 15.19
N ALA A 65 -22.62 -11.03 13.86
CA ALA A 65 -23.11 -12.24 13.18
C ALA A 65 -22.37 -13.52 13.62
N ARG A 66 -21.07 -13.41 13.96
CA ARG A 66 -20.30 -14.54 14.51
C ARG A 66 -20.73 -14.85 15.95
N GLY A 67 -20.87 -13.85 16.81
CA GLY A 67 -21.38 -14.05 18.18
C GLY A 67 -22.77 -14.69 18.20
N ASP A 68 -23.69 -14.19 17.35
CA ASP A 68 -25.03 -14.75 17.22
C ASP A 68 -25.01 -16.21 16.71
N ALA A 69 -24.08 -16.52 15.80
CA ALA A 69 -23.90 -17.89 15.29
C ALA A 69 -23.33 -18.82 16.37
N GLU A 70 -22.33 -18.36 17.13
CA GLU A 70 -21.72 -19.08 18.25
C GLU A 70 -22.77 -19.38 19.34
N GLU A 71 -23.54 -18.37 19.75
CA GLU A 71 -24.65 -18.51 20.72
C GLU A 71 -25.71 -19.50 20.22
N ARG A 72 -26.05 -19.45 18.92
CA ARG A 72 -27.00 -20.37 18.31
C ARG A 72 -26.47 -21.80 18.20
N THR A 73 -25.15 -21.99 18.11
CA THR A 73 -24.51 -23.31 18.03
C THR A 73 -24.05 -23.87 19.38
N GLY A 74 -24.09 -23.08 20.46
CA GLY A 74 -23.83 -23.55 21.82
C GLY A 74 -22.42 -24.08 22.06
N ILE A 75 -21.41 -23.51 21.38
CA ILE A 75 -19.98 -23.73 21.67
C ILE A 75 -19.47 -22.56 22.49
#